data_AF-A0A7S1F3T4-F1
#
_entry.id   AF-A0A7S1F3T4-F1
#
_cell.length_a   1.000
_cell.length_b   1.000
_cell.length_c   1.000
_cell.angle_alpha   90.00
_cell.angle_beta   90.00
_cell.angle_gamma   90.00
#
_symmetry.space_group_name_H-M   'P 1'
#
loop_
_entity.id
_entity.type
_entity.pdbx_description
1 polymer ?
#
loop_
_entity_poly.entity_id
_entity_poly.type
_entity_poly.pdbx_seq_one_letter_code
_entity_poly.pdbx_strand_id
1 'polypeptide(L)'
;MAPQPDGTLTVEGCIDATVNQIVSGTYSPHSLNHARLVYKKESKVNGLDVLLYYWDDRDGPNLHGWWFAPGVGGDAVWAYNPDSGTRDPPPSGWRVPYDGQVDHGFLVSPCSKRPVDGSWSEQPQKLPRVQPTLEAQLELRRQQELAALGKWSGSSGETLENTMERRKQDEAEAVSCALVVDFEALVSTLETMVTRLREAVALVDLERPMSKEVALTVTEPLAKLGLEATAGHKACIEFIVGKKLAVDDMVHSDLAKLLGRANEAGRSTQMMVDRVARVGKDKEGARETSGVNLAECDPVG
;
A
#
# COMPACT_ATOMS: atom_id res chain seq x y z
N MET A 1 -38.14 24.29 -33.09
CA MET A 1 -37.23 23.71 -32.09
C MET A 1 -37.84 22.39 -31.63
N ALA A 2 -37.12 21.27 -31.77
CA ALA A 2 -37.60 19.99 -31.27
C ALA A 2 -37.45 19.95 -29.74
N PRO A 3 -38.41 19.38 -29.00
CA PRO A 3 -38.29 19.19 -27.56
C PRO A 3 -37.08 18.30 -27.27
N GLN A 4 -36.15 18.80 -26.47
CA GLN A 4 -35.06 17.98 -25.93
C GLN A 4 -35.71 16.94 -24.99
N PRO A 5 -35.39 15.64 -25.11
CA PRO A 5 -35.92 14.64 -24.19
C PRO A 5 -35.40 14.94 -22.78
N ASP A 6 -36.32 15.01 -21.82
CA ASP A 6 -36.05 15.12 -20.39
C ASP A 6 -35.37 13.83 -19.90
N GLY A 7 -34.09 13.67 -20.24
CA GLY A 7 -33.26 12.49 -20.00
C GLY A 7 -32.43 12.58 -18.74
N THR A 8 -32.86 13.35 -17.74
CA THR A 8 -32.12 13.52 -16.48
C THR A 8 -32.12 12.22 -15.68
N LEU A 9 -31.00 11.91 -15.02
CA LEU A 9 -30.84 10.78 -14.11
C LEU A 9 -30.62 11.27 -12.67
N THR A 10 -30.98 10.46 -11.69
CA THR A 10 -30.64 10.64 -10.29
C THR A 10 -29.81 9.45 -9.84
N VAL A 11 -28.69 9.72 -9.17
CA VAL A 11 -27.82 8.72 -8.55
C VAL A 11 -27.94 8.87 -7.05
N GLU A 12 -28.28 7.78 -6.36
CA GLU A 12 -28.49 7.77 -4.93
C GLU A 12 -28.06 6.45 -4.29
N GLY A 13 -27.80 6.52 -2.99
CA GLY A 13 -27.20 5.43 -2.22
C GLY A 13 -25.75 5.16 -2.61
N CYS A 14 -25.06 4.42 -1.75
CA CYS A 14 -23.68 3.92 -1.86
C CYS A 14 -23.18 3.64 -0.43
N ILE A 15 -22.66 2.45 -0.18
CA ILE A 15 -22.10 2.00 1.10
C ILE A 15 -20.80 2.75 1.38
N ASP A 16 -19.96 2.98 0.36
CA ASP A 16 -18.75 3.79 0.51
C ASP A 16 -19.12 5.28 0.67
N ALA A 17 -18.96 5.80 1.88
CA ALA A 17 -19.36 7.17 2.21
C ALA A 17 -18.58 8.24 1.43
N THR A 18 -17.31 7.97 1.09
CA THR A 18 -16.45 8.92 0.36
C THR A 18 -16.88 8.99 -1.10
N VAL A 19 -17.09 7.85 -1.74
CA VAL A 19 -17.57 7.81 -3.13
C VAL A 19 -18.99 8.36 -3.23
N ASN A 20 -19.87 8.03 -2.27
CA ASN A 20 -21.24 8.53 -2.22
C ASN A 20 -21.30 10.07 -2.30
N GLN A 21 -20.45 10.77 -1.54
CA GLN A 21 -20.38 12.24 -1.58
C GLN A 21 -19.99 12.79 -2.96
N ILE A 22 -19.21 12.03 -3.73
CA ILE A 22 -18.73 12.42 -5.05
C ILE A 22 -19.81 12.15 -6.11
N VAL A 23 -20.39 10.95 -6.14
CA VAL A 23 -21.22 10.51 -7.28
C VAL A 23 -22.71 10.74 -7.09
N SER A 24 -23.23 10.84 -5.87
CA SER A 24 -24.67 11.02 -5.65
C SER A 24 -25.14 12.41 -6.05
N GLY A 25 -26.27 12.48 -6.78
CA GLY A 25 -26.86 13.72 -7.24
C GLY A 25 -27.63 13.57 -8.56
N THR A 26 -27.98 14.72 -9.14
CA THR A 26 -28.71 14.80 -10.41
C THR A 26 -27.73 14.94 -11.57
N TYR A 27 -27.97 14.19 -12.64
CA TYR A 27 -27.18 14.20 -13.86
C TYR A 27 -28.04 14.57 -15.06
N SER A 28 -27.53 15.47 -15.89
CA SER A 28 -28.17 15.87 -17.13
C SER A 28 -27.40 15.33 -18.35
N PRO A 29 -28.08 15.00 -19.46
CA PRO A 29 -27.42 14.68 -20.73
C PRO A 29 -26.38 15.75 -21.12
N HIS A 30 -25.18 15.32 -21.51
CA HIS A 30 -24.06 16.23 -21.77
C HIS A 30 -23.48 16.07 -23.17
N SER A 31 -23.10 14.85 -23.55
CA SER A 31 -22.46 14.56 -24.84
C SER A 31 -22.71 13.11 -25.27
N LEU A 32 -22.04 12.65 -26.32
CA LEU A 32 -22.04 11.25 -26.76
C LEU A 32 -20.64 10.65 -26.65
N ASN A 33 -20.54 9.40 -26.19
CA ASN A 33 -19.33 8.58 -26.25
C ASN A 33 -19.68 7.17 -26.76
N HIS A 34 -18.95 6.65 -27.74
CA HIS A 34 -19.25 5.38 -28.42
C HIS A 34 -20.74 5.22 -28.80
N ALA A 35 -21.33 6.27 -29.37
CA ALA A 35 -22.76 6.34 -29.73
C ALA A 35 -23.76 6.17 -28.56
N ARG A 36 -23.31 6.30 -27.31
CA ARG A 36 -24.14 6.32 -26.10
C ARG A 36 -24.08 7.67 -25.40
N LEU A 37 -25.12 7.99 -24.63
CA LEU A 37 -25.23 9.27 -23.94
C LEU A 37 -24.26 9.34 -22.75
N VAL A 38 -23.52 10.44 -22.67
CA VAL A 38 -22.74 10.81 -21.48
C VAL A 38 -23.61 11.73 -20.63
N TYR A 39 -23.70 11.41 -19.35
CA TYR A 39 -24.42 12.21 -18.37
C TYR A 39 -23.41 12.95 -17.51
N LYS A 40 -23.70 14.21 -17.19
CA LYS A 40 -22.86 15.05 -16.34
C LYS A 40 -23.63 15.48 -15.10
N LYS A 41 -23.01 15.32 -13.94
CA LYS A 41 -23.56 15.78 -12.67
C LYS A 41 -23.73 17.30 -12.70
N GLU A 42 -24.87 17.78 -12.20
CA GLU A 42 -25.18 19.22 -12.18
C GLU A 42 -24.25 20.01 -11.24
N SER A 43 -23.78 19.38 -10.17
CA SER A 43 -22.85 19.97 -9.21
C SER A 43 -21.44 19.39 -9.38
N LYS A 44 -20.45 20.26 -9.18
CA LYS A 44 -19.04 19.87 -9.08
C LYS A 44 -18.71 19.44 -7.65
N VAL A 45 -17.76 18.52 -7.50
CA VAL A 45 -17.23 18.11 -6.19
C VAL A 45 -15.75 18.45 -6.17
N ASN A 46 -15.33 19.31 -5.23
CA ASN A 46 -13.96 19.84 -5.16
C ASN A 46 -13.46 20.46 -6.48
N GLY A 47 -14.37 21.10 -7.23
CA GLY A 47 -14.06 21.71 -8.53
C GLY A 47 -14.00 20.73 -9.71
N LEU A 48 -14.11 19.42 -9.46
CA LEU A 48 -14.14 18.38 -10.49
C LEU A 48 -15.57 18.15 -10.99
N ASP A 49 -15.68 17.91 -12.30
CA ASP A 49 -16.90 17.37 -12.90
C ASP A 49 -17.05 15.89 -12.54
N VAL A 50 -18.27 15.36 -12.63
CA VAL A 50 -18.54 13.93 -12.46
C VAL A 50 -19.37 13.48 -13.65
N LEU A 51 -18.83 12.55 -14.43
CA LEU A 51 -19.43 12.04 -15.65
C LEU A 51 -19.81 10.57 -15.46
N LEU A 52 -20.93 10.19 -16.06
CA LEU A 52 -21.37 8.81 -16.25
C LEU A 52 -21.36 8.53 -17.75
N TYR A 53 -20.52 7.60 -18.19
CA TYR A 53 -20.32 7.29 -19.60
C TYR A 53 -20.09 5.79 -19.83
N TYR A 54 -20.26 5.37 -21.07
CA TYR A 54 -19.96 4.01 -21.51
C TYR A 54 -18.58 3.95 -22.19
N TRP A 55 -17.85 2.85 -22.01
CA TRP A 55 -16.62 2.50 -22.71
C TRP A 55 -16.82 1.17 -23.46
N ASP A 56 -16.39 1.09 -24.71
CA ASP A 56 -16.51 -0.14 -25.51
C ASP A 56 -15.36 -1.12 -25.24
N ASP A 57 -15.31 -2.22 -25.98
CA ASP A 57 -14.39 -3.35 -25.77
C ASP A 57 -13.04 -3.19 -26.50
N ARG A 58 -12.73 -2.00 -27.02
CA ARG A 58 -11.48 -1.75 -27.79
C ARG A 58 -10.20 -2.02 -26.98
N ASP A 59 -10.24 -1.78 -25.67
CA ASP A 59 -9.13 -1.97 -24.73
C ASP A 59 -9.24 -3.30 -23.97
N GLY A 60 -10.14 -4.18 -24.42
CA GLY A 60 -10.33 -5.52 -23.89
C GLY A 60 -11.63 -5.69 -23.10
N PRO A 61 -12.04 -6.96 -22.91
CA PRO A 61 -13.35 -7.28 -22.34
C PRO A 61 -13.50 -6.89 -20.86
N ASN A 62 -12.40 -6.61 -20.16
CA ASN A 62 -12.42 -6.22 -18.76
C ASN A 62 -12.59 -4.72 -18.52
N LEU A 63 -12.50 -3.90 -19.60
CA LEU A 63 -12.56 -2.44 -19.52
C LEU A 63 -13.84 -1.86 -20.16
N HIS A 64 -14.64 -2.69 -20.82
CA HIS A 64 -15.93 -2.25 -21.35
C HIS A 64 -16.99 -2.16 -20.25
N GLY A 65 -17.95 -1.27 -20.44
CA GLY A 65 -19.06 -1.06 -19.50
C GLY A 65 -19.28 0.40 -19.19
N TRP A 66 -19.95 0.66 -18.07
CA TRP A 66 -20.29 2.01 -17.62
C TRP A 66 -19.41 2.46 -16.47
N TRP A 67 -19.04 3.73 -16.49
CA TRP A 67 -18.04 4.31 -15.61
C TRP A 67 -18.50 5.64 -15.02
N PHE A 68 -18.19 5.84 -13.73
CA PHE A 68 -18.18 7.16 -13.10
C PHE A 68 -16.74 7.68 -13.01
N ALA A 69 -16.46 8.85 -13.60
CA ALA A 69 -15.13 9.45 -13.59
C ALA A 69 -15.18 10.98 -13.74
N PRO A 70 -14.08 11.72 -13.46
CA PRO A 70 -14.01 13.15 -13.71
C PRO A 70 -14.11 13.54 -15.19
N GLY A 71 -13.76 12.59 -16.07
CA GLY A 71 -13.68 12.76 -17.52
C GLY A 71 -13.87 11.43 -18.24
N VAL A 72 -14.33 11.47 -19.49
CA VAL A 72 -14.44 10.28 -20.35
C VAL A 72 -13.04 9.74 -20.64
N GLY A 73 -12.79 8.47 -20.34
CA GLY A 73 -11.50 7.81 -20.56
C GLY A 73 -10.38 8.28 -19.63
N GLY A 74 -10.71 8.93 -18.49
CA GLY A 74 -9.72 9.31 -17.50
C GLY A 74 -9.30 8.16 -16.57
N ASP A 75 -8.07 8.22 -16.06
CA ASP A 75 -7.49 7.17 -15.19
C ASP A 75 -8.15 7.06 -13.81
N ALA A 76 -8.76 8.15 -13.33
CA ALA A 76 -9.45 8.18 -12.05
C ALA A 76 -10.91 7.79 -12.24
N VAL A 77 -11.32 6.66 -11.68
CA VAL A 77 -12.68 6.14 -11.73
C VAL A 77 -13.19 5.86 -10.33
N TRP A 78 -14.48 6.12 -10.10
CA TRP A 78 -15.11 5.95 -8.78
C TRP A 78 -15.96 4.69 -8.71
N ALA A 79 -16.67 4.37 -9.79
CA ALA A 79 -17.57 3.23 -9.85
C ALA A 79 -17.61 2.65 -11.27
N TYR A 80 -17.83 1.34 -11.35
CA TYR A 80 -17.84 0.59 -12.60
C TYR A 80 -19.01 -0.40 -12.66
N ASN A 81 -19.59 -0.56 -13.84
CA ASN A 81 -20.57 -1.60 -14.12
C ASN A 81 -20.24 -2.29 -15.46
N PRO A 82 -20.01 -3.62 -15.47
CA PRO A 82 -19.59 -4.34 -16.67
C PRO A 82 -20.69 -4.55 -17.71
N ASP A 83 -21.94 -4.15 -17.44
CA ASP A 83 -23.04 -4.35 -18.39
C ASP A 83 -22.82 -3.53 -19.67
N SER A 84 -22.60 -4.24 -20.78
CA SER A 84 -22.47 -3.67 -22.12
C SER A 84 -23.72 -3.82 -22.97
N GLY A 85 -24.72 -4.56 -22.50
CA GLY A 85 -25.92 -4.90 -23.28
C GLY A 85 -26.93 -3.76 -23.36
N THR A 86 -26.95 -2.85 -22.39
CA THR A 86 -27.94 -1.78 -22.30
C THR A 86 -27.50 -0.50 -23.00
N ARG A 87 -28.40 0.19 -23.69
CA ARG A 87 -28.11 1.50 -24.29
C ARG A 87 -27.97 2.61 -23.25
N ASP A 88 -28.71 2.47 -22.15
CA ASP A 88 -28.77 3.42 -21.05
C ASP A 88 -28.05 2.84 -19.81
N PRO A 89 -27.56 3.67 -18.87
CA PRO A 89 -26.84 3.20 -17.70
C PRO A 89 -27.64 2.16 -16.88
N PRO A 90 -27.01 1.09 -16.37
CA PRO A 90 -27.70 0.09 -15.56
C PRO A 90 -28.18 0.68 -14.23
N PRO A 91 -29.39 0.33 -13.77
CA PRO A 91 -29.93 0.91 -12.55
C PRO A 91 -29.26 0.39 -11.26
N SER A 92 -28.55 -0.74 -11.33
CA SER A 92 -27.89 -1.40 -10.19
C SER A 92 -26.72 -2.27 -10.67
N GLY A 93 -26.00 -2.92 -9.75
CA GLY A 93 -24.86 -3.80 -10.08
C GLY A 93 -23.52 -3.08 -10.16
N TRP A 94 -23.44 -1.87 -9.59
CA TRP A 94 -22.25 -1.04 -9.59
C TRP A 94 -21.22 -1.56 -8.58
N ARG A 95 -19.96 -1.64 -9.00
CA ARG A 95 -18.82 -1.87 -8.11
C ARG A 95 -18.33 -0.55 -7.57
N VAL A 96 -18.24 -0.45 -6.24
CA VAL A 96 -17.75 0.75 -5.55
C VAL A 96 -16.79 0.36 -4.41
N PRO A 97 -15.51 0.78 -4.45
CA PRO A 97 -14.80 1.40 -5.59
C PRO A 97 -14.85 0.52 -6.85
N TYR A 98 -14.43 1.05 -8.00
CA TYR A 98 -14.59 0.38 -9.31
C TYR A 98 -14.06 -1.08 -9.38
N ASP A 99 -13.03 -1.40 -8.58
CA ASP A 99 -12.40 -2.72 -8.43
C ASP A 99 -12.92 -3.53 -7.23
N GLY A 100 -13.84 -2.95 -6.46
CA GLY A 100 -14.44 -3.52 -5.27
C GLY A 100 -15.59 -4.49 -5.53
N GLN A 101 -16.32 -4.78 -4.45
CA GLN A 101 -17.53 -5.60 -4.51
C GLN A 101 -18.71 -4.81 -5.10
N VAL A 102 -19.73 -5.54 -5.56
CA VAL A 102 -20.98 -4.92 -6.01
C VAL A 102 -21.68 -4.29 -4.80
N ASP A 103 -21.98 -3.00 -4.92
CA ASP A 103 -22.76 -2.24 -3.96
C ASP A 103 -24.25 -2.32 -4.31
N HIS A 104 -25.00 -3.09 -3.52
CA HIS A 104 -26.45 -3.26 -3.71
C HIS A 104 -27.26 -2.01 -3.36
N GLY A 105 -26.68 -1.04 -2.64
CA GLY A 105 -27.32 0.23 -2.30
C GLY A 105 -27.11 1.32 -3.34
N PHE A 106 -26.22 1.11 -4.32
CA PHE A 106 -25.94 2.09 -5.36
C PHE A 106 -26.96 2.02 -6.50
N LEU A 107 -27.77 3.07 -6.65
CA LEU A 107 -28.89 3.10 -7.59
C LEU A 107 -28.79 4.25 -8.58
N VAL A 108 -29.08 3.96 -9.85
CA VAL A 108 -29.20 4.95 -10.93
C VAL A 108 -30.63 4.90 -11.48
N SER A 109 -31.36 5.99 -11.34
CA SER A 109 -32.78 6.05 -11.68
C SER A 109 -33.08 7.20 -12.66
N PRO A 110 -33.91 6.99 -13.70
CA PRO A 110 -34.43 8.08 -14.50
C PRO A 110 -35.24 9.08 -13.66
N CYS A 111 -34.95 10.36 -13.77
CA CYS A 111 -35.64 11.41 -13.02
C CYS A 111 -37.03 11.64 -13.63
N SER A 112 -38.05 11.09 -12.99
CA SER A 112 -39.46 11.22 -13.41
C SER A 112 -40.08 12.55 -12.95
N LYS A 113 -39.39 13.68 -13.12
CA LYS A 113 -40.03 14.98 -12.84
C LYS A 113 -40.98 15.29 -13.98
N ARG A 114 -42.27 15.01 -13.79
CA ARG A 114 -43.31 15.62 -14.62
C ARG A 114 -43.17 17.14 -14.51
N PRO A 115 -43.31 17.90 -15.60
CA PRO A 115 -43.44 19.34 -15.52
C PRO A 115 -44.59 19.65 -14.54
N VAL A 116 -44.27 20.23 -13.39
CA VAL A 116 -45.29 20.82 -12.54
C VAL A 116 -45.73 22.08 -13.27
N ASP A 117 -46.90 22.03 -13.91
CA ASP A 117 -47.60 23.17 -14.49
C ASP A 117 -47.91 24.19 -13.37
N GLY A 118 -46.91 24.99 -13.04
CA GLY A 118 -46.97 26.07 -12.06
C GLY A 118 -47.19 27.41 -12.75
N SER A 119 -48.46 27.76 -12.91
CA SER A 119 -49.03 29.08 -13.20
C SER A 119 -48.12 30.28 -12.86
N TRP A 120 -47.60 30.94 -13.88
CA TRP A 120 -46.89 32.23 -13.78
C TRP A 120 -47.90 33.38 -13.71
N SER A 121 -47.91 34.12 -12.60
CA SER A 121 -48.57 35.42 -12.47
C SER A 121 -47.70 36.53 -13.06
N GLU A 122 -48.27 37.29 -14.00
CA GLU A 122 -47.67 38.49 -14.60
C GLU A 122 -47.39 39.59 -13.57
N GLN A 123 -46.19 40.17 -13.62
CA GLN A 123 -45.91 41.47 -13.04
C GLN A 123 -45.08 42.30 -14.03
N PRO A 124 -45.47 43.55 -14.37
CA PRO A 124 -44.80 44.32 -15.41
C PRO A 124 -43.60 45.13 -14.91
N GLN A 125 -42.51 44.98 -15.68
CA GLN A 125 -41.47 45.94 -16.08
C GLN A 125 -40.84 46.89 -15.04
N LYS A 126 -39.48 46.87 -14.99
CA LYS A 126 -38.67 48.07 -15.27
C LYS A 126 -37.16 47.81 -15.47
N LEU A 127 -36.64 48.55 -16.46
CA LEU A 127 -35.26 48.94 -16.79
C LEU A 127 -34.46 48.10 -17.82
N PRO A 128 -33.87 48.76 -18.85
CA PRO A 128 -33.08 48.09 -19.87
C PRO A 128 -31.67 47.83 -19.33
N ARG A 129 -31.47 46.63 -18.78
CA ARG A 129 -30.14 46.06 -18.64
C ARG A 129 -29.80 45.47 -20.00
N VAL A 130 -28.77 45.99 -20.68
CA VAL A 130 -28.21 45.38 -21.89
C VAL A 130 -27.72 43.99 -21.50
N GLN A 131 -28.58 43.00 -21.66
CA GLN A 131 -28.22 41.61 -21.48
C GLN A 131 -27.40 41.24 -22.71
N PRO A 132 -26.16 40.74 -22.55
CA PRO A 132 -25.48 40.10 -23.66
C PRO A 132 -26.43 39.05 -24.22
N THR A 133 -26.63 39.06 -25.54
CA THR A 133 -27.51 38.10 -26.20
C THR A 133 -27.10 36.70 -25.82
N LEU A 134 -28.07 35.80 -25.66
CA LEU A 134 -27.84 34.39 -25.31
C LEU A 134 -26.78 33.75 -26.23
N GLU A 135 -26.75 34.16 -27.50
CA GLU A 135 -25.73 33.79 -28.47
C GLU A 135 -24.32 34.23 -28.06
N ALA A 136 -24.13 35.47 -27.58
CA ALA A 136 -22.82 35.94 -27.12
C ALA A 136 -22.33 35.20 -25.87
N GLN A 137 -23.24 34.76 -24.99
CA GLN A 137 -22.88 33.92 -23.84
C GLN A 137 -22.49 32.50 -24.26
N LEU A 138 -23.20 31.91 -25.22
CA LEU A 138 -22.87 30.60 -25.79
C LEU A 138 -21.53 30.61 -26.52
N GLU A 139 -21.26 31.66 -27.30
CA GLU A 139 -19.99 31.85 -28.01
C GLU A 139 -18.81 31.97 -27.04
N LEU A 140 -18.97 32.76 -25.96
CA LEU A 140 -17.95 32.92 -24.93
C LEU A 140 -17.69 31.61 -24.19
N ARG A 141 -18.75 30.84 -23.88
CA ARG A 141 -18.63 29.52 -23.25
C ARG A 141 -17.89 28.54 -24.16
N ARG A 142 -18.19 28.54 -25.46
CA ARG A 142 -17.51 27.72 -26.47
C ARG A 142 -16.04 28.10 -26.61
N GLN A 143 -15.70 29.39 -26.59
CA GLN A 143 -14.29 29.84 -26.59
C GLN A 143 -13.55 29.40 -25.32
N GLN A 144 -14.20 29.48 -24.15
CA GLN A 144 -13.61 29.01 -22.90
C GLN A 144 -13.41 27.47 -22.88
N GLU A 145 -14.33 26.70 -23.45
CA GLU A 145 -14.20 25.24 -23.61
C GLU A 145 -13.06 24.87 -24.58
N LEU A 146 -12.93 25.57 -25.71
CA LEU A 146 -11.82 25.35 -26.65
C LEU A 146 -10.47 25.76 -26.06
N ALA A 147 -10.42 26.83 -25.28
CA ALA A 147 -9.20 27.24 -24.57
C ALA A 147 -8.81 26.26 -23.45
N ALA A 148 -9.79 25.66 -22.78
CA ALA A 148 -9.57 24.60 -21.79
C ALA A 148 -9.06 23.31 -22.46
N LEU A 149 -9.65 22.92 -23.59
CA LEU A 149 -9.22 21.76 -24.40
C LEU A 149 -7.80 21.97 -24.98
N GLY A 150 -7.50 23.16 -25.49
CA GLY A 150 -6.18 23.50 -26.03
C GLY A 150 -5.07 23.61 -24.97
N LYS A 151 -5.42 23.85 -23.69
CA LYS A 151 -4.46 23.81 -22.57
C LYS A 151 -4.17 22.39 -22.06
N TRP A 152 -5.03 21.43 -22.35
CA TRP A 152 -4.86 20.03 -21.94
C TRP A 152 -4.03 19.21 -22.93
N SER A 153 -4.00 19.61 -24.22
CA SER A 153 -3.28 18.87 -25.27
C SER A 153 -1.75 18.93 -25.17
N GLY A 154 -1.18 19.69 -24.23
CA GLY A 154 0.26 19.86 -24.07
C GLY A 154 0.91 19.16 -22.87
N SER A 155 0.15 18.52 -21.96
CA SER A 155 0.69 18.14 -20.64
C SER A 155 0.44 16.72 -20.13
N SER A 156 -0.09 15.79 -20.92
CA SER A 156 -0.11 14.37 -20.49
C SER A 156 0.09 13.44 -21.66
N GLY A 157 1.33 13.36 -22.11
CA GLY A 157 1.86 12.21 -22.84
C GLY A 157 2.38 11.13 -21.90
N GLU A 158 1.90 11.06 -20.66
CA GLU A 158 2.05 9.84 -19.85
C GLU A 158 1.02 8.85 -20.39
N THR A 159 1.48 7.87 -21.16
CA THR A 159 0.65 6.75 -21.60
C THR A 159 0.14 5.99 -20.37
N LEU A 160 -1.07 5.43 -20.44
CA LEU A 160 -1.64 4.58 -19.39
C LEU A 160 -0.65 3.49 -18.93
N GLU A 161 0.18 2.99 -19.85
CA GLU A 161 1.28 2.06 -19.59
C GLU A 161 2.29 2.63 -18.59
N ASN A 162 2.70 3.89 -18.72
CA ASN A 162 3.62 4.56 -17.79
C ASN A 162 2.98 4.72 -16.40
N THR A 163 1.68 5.05 -16.34
CA THR A 163 0.97 5.18 -15.06
C THR A 163 0.88 3.83 -14.32
N MET A 164 0.59 2.75 -15.06
CA MET A 164 0.60 1.40 -14.49
C MET A 164 1.99 0.96 -14.06
N GLU A 165 3.01 1.27 -14.86
CA GLU A 165 4.41 0.93 -14.55
C GLU A 165 4.89 1.68 -13.31
N ARG A 166 4.50 2.95 -13.16
CA ARG A 166 4.76 3.75 -11.97
C ARG A 166 4.07 3.19 -10.73
N ARG A 167 2.81 2.74 -10.83
CA ARG A 167 2.14 2.07 -9.70
C ARG A 167 2.81 0.76 -9.32
N LYS A 168 3.22 -0.06 -10.30
CA LYS A 168 3.98 -1.28 -10.02
C LYS A 168 5.30 -0.95 -9.33
N GLN A 169 5.96 0.14 -9.73
CA GLN A 169 7.17 0.62 -9.09
C GLN A 169 6.90 1.09 -7.65
N ASP A 170 5.86 1.90 -7.44
CA ASP A 170 5.47 2.40 -6.11
C ASP A 170 5.07 1.24 -5.17
N GLU A 171 4.35 0.23 -5.69
CA GLU A 171 4.00 -0.99 -4.95
C GLU A 171 5.25 -1.82 -4.59
N ALA A 172 6.18 -1.99 -5.54
CA ALA A 172 7.44 -2.68 -5.31
C ALA A 172 8.32 -1.95 -4.28
N GLU A 173 8.34 -0.62 -4.33
CA GLU A 173 9.04 0.22 -3.35
C GLU A 173 8.39 0.11 -1.96
N ALA A 174 7.06 0.14 -1.88
CA ALA A 174 6.34 -0.03 -0.62
C ALA A 174 6.62 -1.39 0.03
N VAL A 175 6.62 -2.47 -0.76
CA VAL A 175 6.98 -3.82 -0.29
C VAL A 175 8.43 -3.87 0.19
N SER A 176 9.35 -3.23 -0.53
CA SER A 176 10.76 -3.15 -0.15
C SER A 176 10.97 -2.39 1.16
N CYS A 177 10.30 -1.25 1.34
CA CYS A 177 10.32 -0.47 2.57
C CYS A 177 9.83 -1.30 3.77
N ALA A 178 8.72 -2.04 3.62
CA ALA A 178 8.21 -2.90 4.68
C ALA A 178 9.22 -3.99 5.08
N LEU A 179 9.90 -4.61 4.10
CA LEU A 179 10.93 -5.63 4.36
C LEU A 179 12.15 -5.07 5.11
N VAL A 180 12.56 -3.84 4.80
CA VAL A 180 13.66 -3.16 5.52
C VAL A 180 13.29 -2.93 6.99
N VAL A 181 12.06 -2.46 7.25
CA VAL A 181 11.57 -2.24 8.63
C VAL A 181 11.53 -3.55 9.42
N ASP A 182 11.01 -4.63 8.83
CA ASP A 182 10.96 -5.94 9.48
C ASP A 182 12.37 -6.46 9.79
N PHE A 183 13.31 -6.32 8.85
CA PHE A 183 14.68 -6.75 9.06
C PHE A 183 15.41 -5.91 10.12
N GLU A 184 15.20 -4.60 10.14
CA GLU A 184 15.76 -3.72 11.16
C GLU A 184 15.31 -4.12 12.57
N ALA A 185 14.03 -4.49 12.75
CA ALA A 185 13.51 -4.97 14.02
C ALA A 185 14.20 -6.28 14.48
N LEU A 186 14.47 -7.20 13.55
CA LEU A 186 15.22 -8.43 13.83
C LEU A 186 16.67 -8.13 14.24
N VAL A 187 17.35 -7.25 13.52
CA VAL A 187 18.73 -6.84 13.82
C VAL A 187 18.82 -6.15 15.18
N SER A 188 17.88 -5.25 15.51
CA SER A 188 17.82 -4.58 16.81
C SER A 188 17.62 -5.58 17.97
N THR A 189 16.76 -6.58 17.77
CA THR A 189 16.56 -7.67 18.73
C THR A 189 17.84 -8.47 18.96
N LEU A 190 18.54 -8.83 17.88
CA LEU A 190 19.83 -9.52 17.95
C LEU A 190 20.87 -8.69 18.72
N GLU A 191 21.03 -7.40 18.39
CA GLU A 191 21.98 -6.51 19.06
C GLU A 191 21.72 -6.40 20.57
N THR A 192 20.44 -6.38 20.97
CA THR A 192 20.04 -6.40 22.38
C THR A 192 20.48 -7.70 23.06
N MET A 193 20.30 -8.85 22.41
CA MET A 193 20.77 -10.15 22.93
C MET A 193 22.29 -10.21 23.06
N VAL A 194 23.03 -9.72 22.05
CA VAL A 194 24.50 -9.66 22.08
C VAL A 194 25.00 -8.74 23.20
N THR A 195 24.34 -7.61 23.42
CA THR A 195 24.68 -6.66 24.50
C THR A 195 24.50 -7.32 25.86
N ARG A 196 23.36 -7.98 26.11
CA ARG A 196 23.11 -8.72 27.35
C ARG A 196 24.15 -9.82 27.60
N LEU A 197 24.52 -10.57 26.56
CA LEU A 197 25.56 -11.59 26.65
C LEU A 197 26.93 -10.96 26.98
N ARG A 198 27.29 -9.85 26.34
CA ARG A 198 28.53 -9.13 26.59
C ARG A 198 28.63 -8.63 28.03
N GLU A 199 27.57 -8.01 28.54
CA GLU A 199 27.50 -7.55 29.93
C GLU A 199 27.63 -8.71 30.91
N ALA A 200 26.92 -9.81 30.67
CA ALA A 200 27.01 -11.00 31.52
C ALA A 200 28.41 -11.62 31.51
N VAL A 201 29.08 -11.68 30.36
CA VAL A 201 30.47 -12.16 30.25
C VAL A 201 31.43 -11.20 30.95
N ALA A 202 31.22 -9.90 30.87
CA ALA A 202 32.09 -8.90 31.52
C ALA A 202 32.04 -8.95 33.06
N LEU A 203 30.91 -9.39 33.63
CA LEU A 203 30.79 -9.63 35.08
C LEU A 203 31.59 -10.86 35.56
N VAL A 204 31.99 -11.72 34.63
CA VAL A 204 32.70 -12.96 34.94
C VAL A 204 34.16 -12.79 34.55
N ASP A 205 35.03 -12.76 35.54
CA ASP A 205 36.47 -12.80 35.32
C ASP A 205 36.88 -14.21 34.87
N LEU A 206 36.70 -14.48 33.58
CA LEU A 206 37.01 -15.76 32.94
C LEU A 206 38.52 -16.07 32.92
N GLU A 207 39.39 -15.13 33.27
CA GLU A 207 40.83 -15.35 33.36
C GLU A 207 41.25 -15.87 34.74
N ARG A 208 40.42 -15.64 35.75
CA ARG A 208 40.69 -16.11 37.11
C ARG A 208 40.29 -17.59 37.26
N PRO A 209 41.13 -18.43 37.89
CA PRO A 209 40.71 -19.78 38.25
C PRO A 209 39.55 -19.73 39.25
N MET A 210 38.39 -20.25 38.84
CA MET A 210 37.18 -20.36 39.67
C MET A 210 37.05 -21.78 40.25
N SER A 211 36.29 -21.99 41.34
CA SER A 211 35.94 -23.35 41.77
C SER A 211 35.01 -24.03 40.76
N LYS A 212 34.79 -25.34 40.92
CA LYS A 212 33.89 -26.09 40.03
C LYS A 212 32.43 -25.66 40.21
N GLU A 213 31.96 -25.49 41.44
CA GLU A 213 30.57 -25.07 41.68
C GLU A 213 30.30 -23.67 41.13
N VAL A 214 31.22 -22.73 41.35
CA VAL A 214 31.06 -21.35 40.84
C VAL A 214 31.10 -21.33 39.32
N ALA A 215 31.99 -22.11 38.70
CA ALA A 215 32.04 -22.21 37.25
C ALA A 215 30.71 -22.73 36.66
N LEU A 216 30.16 -23.83 37.18
CA LEU A 216 28.89 -24.37 36.70
C LEU A 216 27.72 -23.39 36.87
N THR A 217 27.65 -22.72 38.03
CA THR A 217 26.59 -21.75 38.33
C THR A 217 26.63 -20.55 37.38
N VAL A 218 27.81 -20.20 36.87
CA VAL A 218 28.02 -19.03 36.01
C VAL A 218 27.97 -19.39 34.52
N THR A 219 28.48 -20.54 34.11
CA THR A 219 28.56 -20.92 32.69
C THR A 219 27.22 -21.33 32.11
N GLU A 220 26.31 -21.92 32.90
CA GLU A 220 24.99 -22.36 32.41
C GLU A 220 24.10 -21.19 31.95
N PRO A 221 23.90 -20.10 32.73
CA PRO A 221 23.16 -18.93 32.25
C PRO A 221 23.82 -18.26 31.03
N LEU A 222 25.15 -18.21 30.98
CA LEU A 222 25.88 -17.65 29.84
C LEU A 222 25.71 -18.50 28.58
N ALA A 223 25.73 -19.83 28.70
CA ALA A 223 25.48 -20.73 27.58
C ALA A 223 24.05 -20.54 27.03
N LYS A 224 23.06 -20.38 27.92
CA LYS A 224 21.69 -20.08 27.52
C LYS A 224 21.58 -18.76 26.73
N LEU A 225 22.19 -17.69 27.23
CA LEU A 225 22.23 -16.40 26.53
C LEU A 225 22.95 -16.50 25.17
N GLY A 226 24.02 -17.30 25.11
CA GLY A 226 24.73 -17.63 23.87
C GLY A 226 23.81 -18.28 22.84
N LEU A 227 23.04 -19.31 23.24
CA LEU A 227 22.10 -19.99 22.36
C LEU A 227 20.99 -19.06 21.85
N GLU A 228 20.45 -18.18 22.71
CA GLU A 228 19.44 -17.18 22.32
C GLU A 228 20.00 -16.23 21.26
N ALA A 229 21.21 -15.68 21.47
CA ALA A 229 21.86 -14.78 20.52
C ALA A 229 22.20 -15.49 19.19
N THR A 230 22.66 -16.74 19.23
CA THR A 230 22.91 -17.56 18.03
C THR A 230 21.61 -17.82 17.25
N ALA A 231 20.50 -18.09 17.95
CA ALA A 231 19.19 -18.25 17.33
C ALA A 231 18.71 -16.96 16.66
N GLY A 232 18.90 -15.80 17.30
CA GLY A 232 18.59 -14.49 16.73
C GLY A 232 19.39 -14.21 15.45
N HIS A 233 20.69 -14.54 15.44
CA HIS A 233 21.53 -14.40 14.24
C HIS A 233 21.04 -15.31 13.12
N LYS A 234 20.71 -16.58 13.44
CA LYS A 234 20.15 -17.52 12.47
C LYS A 234 18.84 -17.00 11.86
N ALA A 235 17.95 -16.43 12.66
CA ALA A 235 16.70 -15.83 12.18
C ALA A 235 16.94 -14.69 11.17
N CYS A 236 17.97 -13.86 11.40
CA CYS A 236 18.36 -12.82 10.44
C CYS A 236 18.80 -13.42 9.09
N ILE A 237 19.60 -14.50 9.11
CA ILE A 237 20.04 -15.19 7.89
C ILE A 237 18.85 -15.84 7.17
N GLU A 238 17.98 -16.53 7.89
CA GLU A 238 16.78 -17.15 7.31
C GLU A 238 15.83 -16.13 6.70
N PHE A 239 15.69 -14.94 7.30
CA PHE A 239 14.89 -13.85 6.73
C PHE A 239 15.41 -13.43 5.35
N ILE A 240 16.73 -13.22 5.23
CA ILE A 240 17.37 -12.82 3.97
C ILE A 240 17.20 -13.89 2.90
N VAL A 241 17.46 -15.15 3.25
CA VAL A 241 17.36 -16.28 2.31
C VAL A 241 15.91 -16.52 1.88
N GLY A 242 14.98 -16.48 2.85
CA GLY A 242 13.56 -16.82 2.63
C GLY A 242 12.81 -15.78 1.80
N LYS A 243 13.14 -14.49 1.96
CA LYS A 243 12.45 -13.42 1.24
C LYS A 243 12.95 -13.21 -0.18
N LYS A 244 13.96 -13.99 -0.63
CA LYS A 244 14.62 -13.86 -1.95
C LYS A 244 14.72 -12.39 -2.36
N LEU A 245 15.23 -11.56 -1.44
CA LEU A 245 15.27 -10.12 -1.62
C LEU A 245 15.98 -9.86 -2.95
N ALA A 246 15.21 -9.51 -3.96
CA ALA A 246 15.71 -9.01 -5.22
C ALA A 246 16.16 -7.60 -4.87
N VAL A 247 17.41 -7.50 -4.43
CA VAL A 247 17.93 -6.25 -3.94
C VAL A 247 18.16 -5.38 -5.18
N ASP A 248 17.24 -4.44 -5.40
CA ASP A 248 17.39 -3.38 -6.39
C ASP A 248 18.32 -2.29 -5.83
N ASP A 249 18.98 -1.53 -6.70
CA ASP A 249 20.13 -0.65 -6.37
C ASP A 249 19.88 0.34 -5.21
N MET A 250 18.64 0.80 -5.00
CA MET A 250 18.30 1.76 -3.95
C MET A 250 18.11 1.10 -2.57
N VAL A 251 17.62 -0.14 -2.52
CA VAL A 251 17.42 -0.92 -1.28
C VAL A 251 18.75 -1.50 -0.77
N HIS A 252 19.74 -1.63 -1.65
CA HIS A 252 21.06 -2.18 -1.34
C HIS A 252 21.79 -1.46 -0.21
N SER A 253 21.74 -0.13 -0.15
CA SER A 253 22.55 0.62 0.83
C SER A 253 22.16 0.31 2.27
N ASP A 254 20.87 0.41 2.60
CA ASP A 254 20.43 0.24 3.98
C ASP A 254 20.36 -1.23 4.39
N LEU A 255 19.96 -2.10 3.47
CA LEU A 255 20.03 -3.54 3.69
C LEU A 255 21.48 -4.01 3.91
N ALA A 256 22.46 -3.50 3.15
CA ALA A 256 23.86 -3.83 3.33
C ALA A 256 24.40 -3.38 4.70
N LYS A 257 24.00 -2.19 5.18
CA LYS A 257 24.35 -1.73 6.53
C LYS A 257 23.77 -2.65 7.60
N LEU A 258 22.50 -3.02 7.49
CA LEU A 258 21.83 -3.94 8.42
C LEU A 258 22.48 -5.33 8.41
N LEU A 259 22.84 -5.84 7.23
CA LEU A 259 23.56 -7.11 7.10
C LEU A 259 24.96 -7.05 7.73
N GLY A 260 25.68 -5.93 7.55
CA GLY A 260 26.95 -5.68 8.20
C GLY A 260 26.85 -5.78 9.72
N ARG A 261 25.85 -5.11 10.31
CA ARG A 261 25.54 -5.14 11.75
C ARG A 261 25.20 -6.55 12.23
N ALA A 262 24.32 -7.26 11.52
CA ALA A 262 23.92 -8.63 11.87
C ALA A 262 25.12 -9.60 11.88
N ASN A 263 26.02 -9.48 10.89
CA ASN A 263 27.22 -10.30 10.79
C ASN A 263 28.25 -9.97 11.87
N GLU A 264 28.43 -8.70 12.20
CA GLU A 264 29.29 -8.28 13.30
C GLU A 264 28.78 -8.81 14.65
N ALA A 265 27.47 -8.68 14.90
CA ALA A 265 26.82 -9.23 16.08
C ALA A 265 27.00 -10.76 16.16
N GLY A 266 26.79 -11.47 15.04
CA GLY A 266 27.01 -12.92 14.96
C GLY A 266 28.44 -13.33 15.32
N ARG A 267 29.46 -12.65 14.76
CA ARG A 267 30.87 -12.90 15.10
C ARG A 267 31.18 -12.62 16.58
N SER A 268 30.63 -11.53 17.12
CA SER A 268 30.78 -11.19 18.54
C SER A 268 30.18 -12.28 19.44
N THR A 269 29.00 -12.79 19.11
CA THR A 269 28.36 -13.90 19.84
C THR A 269 29.22 -15.16 19.82
N GLN A 270 29.68 -15.58 18.63
CA GLN A 270 30.49 -16.79 18.50
C GLN A 270 31.78 -16.71 19.33
N MET A 271 32.47 -15.57 19.30
CA MET A 271 33.69 -15.36 20.09
C MET A 271 33.44 -15.51 21.60
N MET A 272 32.32 -14.98 22.11
CA MET A 272 31.96 -15.09 23.53
C MET A 272 31.58 -16.51 23.91
N VAL A 273 30.79 -17.19 23.07
CA VAL A 273 30.42 -18.61 23.28
C VAL A 273 31.67 -19.49 23.33
N ASP A 274 32.62 -19.29 22.41
CA ASP A 274 33.89 -20.05 22.41
C ASP A 274 34.72 -19.79 23.66
N ARG A 275 34.72 -18.54 24.17
CA ARG A 275 35.42 -18.18 25.41
C ARG A 275 34.80 -18.88 26.62
N VAL A 276 33.47 -18.90 26.72
CA VAL A 276 32.73 -19.62 27.78
C VAL A 276 32.99 -21.13 27.69
N ALA A 277 33.00 -21.69 26.48
CA ALA A 277 33.24 -23.12 26.27
C ALA A 277 34.65 -23.58 26.68
N ARG A 278 35.69 -22.75 26.46
CA ARG A 278 37.07 -23.07 26.89
C ARG A 278 37.19 -23.23 28.41
N VAL A 279 36.54 -22.35 29.18
CA VAL A 279 36.53 -22.42 30.65
C VAL A 279 35.89 -23.72 31.15
N GLY A 280 34.94 -24.29 30.40
CA GLY A 280 34.37 -25.61 30.67
C GLY A 280 35.36 -26.76 30.43
N LYS A 281 36.11 -26.73 29.31
CA LYS A 281 36.98 -27.82 28.85
C LYS A 281 38.26 -27.99 29.67
N ASP A 282 38.90 -26.90 30.08
CA ASP A 282 40.17 -26.95 30.82
C ASP A 282 40.07 -27.71 32.16
N LYS A 283 38.84 -27.93 32.66
CA LYS A 283 38.58 -28.62 33.92
C LYS A 283 38.33 -30.12 33.77
N GLU A 284 37.98 -30.60 32.58
CA GLU A 284 37.80 -32.03 32.33
C GLU A 284 39.16 -32.72 32.21
N GLY A 285 40.14 -32.05 31.57
CA GLY A 285 41.52 -32.55 31.45
C GLY A 285 42.32 -32.61 32.75
N ALA A 286 42.02 -31.75 33.73
CA ALA A 286 42.67 -31.79 35.05
C ALA A 286 42.24 -33.01 35.91
N ARG A 287 41.14 -33.68 35.56
CA ARG A 287 40.64 -34.84 36.30
C ARG A 287 41.31 -36.14 35.86
N GLU A 288 41.85 -36.21 34.65
CA GLU A 288 42.52 -37.40 34.10
C GLU A 288 44.00 -37.51 34.54
N THR A 289 44.67 -36.40 34.86
CA THR A 289 46.10 -36.43 35.26
C THR A 289 46.34 -36.64 36.75
N SER A 290 45.31 -36.58 37.60
CA SER A 290 45.42 -36.89 39.05
C SER A 290 45.19 -38.39 39.36
N GLY A 291 44.89 -39.21 38.35
CA GLY A 291 44.92 -40.67 38.44
C GLY A 291 46.32 -41.25 38.28
N VAL A 292 47.33 -40.67 38.95
CA VAL A 292 48.66 -41.29 39.01
C VAL A 292 48.57 -42.52 39.92
N ASN A 293 48.86 -43.67 39.32
CA ASN A 293 49.06 -44.97 39.95
C ASN A 293 49.66 -44.88 41.36
N LEU A 294 48.83 -45.17 42.36
CA LEU A 294 49.25 -45.58 43.70
C LEU A 294 49.41 -47.12 43.72
N ALA A 295 50.02 -47.68 42.68
CA ALA A 295 50.36 -49.08 42.59
C ALA A 295 51.87 -49.24 42.84
N GLU A 296 52.20 -50.17 43.74
CA GLU A 296 53.53 -50.74 44.02
C GLU A 296 54.48 -49.90 44.88
N CYS A 297 54.20 -49.85 46.18
CA CYS A 297 55.26 -49.99 47.18
C CYS A 297 55.19 -51.42 47.74
N ASP A 298 56.04 -52.31 47.24
CA ASP A 298 56.27 -53.64 47.83
C ASP A 298 56.97 -53.49 49.19
N PRO A 299 56.56 -54.25 50.23
CA PRO A 299 57.29 -54.33 51.47
C PRO A 299 58.52 -55.23 51.31
N VAL A 300 59.71 -54.67 51.53
CA VAL A 300 60.97 -55.41 51.67
C VAL A 300 60.88 -56.28 52.92
N GLY A 301 60.97 -57.60 52.74
CA GLY A 301 61.19 -58.61 53.76
C GLY A 301 62.44 -59.42 53.47
#